data_AF-A0A6B3IP64-F1
#
_entry.id   AF-A0A6B3IP64-F1
#
_cell.length_a   1.000
_cell.length_b   1.000
_cell.length_c   1.000
_cell.angle_alpha   90.00
_cell.angle_beta   90.00
_cell.angle_gamma   90.00
#
_symmetry.space_group_name_H-M   'P 1'
#
loop_
_entity.id
_entity.type
_entity.pdbx_description
1 polymer ?
#
loop_
_entity_poly.entity_id
_entity_poly.type
_entity_poly.pdbx_seq_one_letter_code
_entity_poly.pdbx_strand_id
1 'polypeptide(L)'
;MTPVDDPRPAPTPPTAGLLPRLLRPAAAALSGVLLYASFPPRPLWWLVLPGFALLGWVLHGRRLRAAFGLGLLAGLGFTLPLLHWTGEDVGPVPWLALAAAEALF
;
A
#
# COMPACT_ATOMS: atom_id res chain seq x y z
N MET A 1 30.49 51.49 -10.08
CA MET A 1 29.21 50.84 -10.43
C MET A 1 29.27 49.42 -9.90
N THR A 2 28.84 49.20 -8.66
CA THR A 2 28.64 47.85 -8.10
C THR A 2 27.37 47.28 -8.74
N PRO A 3 27.41 46.05 -9.30
CA PRO A 3 26.19 45.45 -9.84
C PRO A 3 25.20 45.29 -8.68
N VAL A 4 23.99 45.82 -8.86
CA VAL A 4 22.86 45.51 -7.98
C VAL A 4 22.58 44.02 -8.17
N ASP A 5 22.80 43.22 -7.13
CA ASP A 5 22.29 41.86 -7.08
C ASP A 5 20.76 41.95 -7.07
N ASP A 6 20.14 41.73 -8.24
CA ASP A 6 18.70 41.53 -8.31
C ASP A 6 18.33 40.31 -7.44
N PRO A 7 17.30 40.41 -6.57
CA PRO A 7 16.89 39.27 -5.76
C PRO A 7 16.34 38.19 -6.70
N ARG A 8 17.11 37.11 -6.88
CA ARG A 8 16.64 35.90 -7.58
C ARG A 8 15.33 35.45 -6.92
N PRO A 9 14.22 35.31 -7.67
CA PRO A 9 12.97 34.79 -7.14
C PRO A 9 13.25 33.43 -6.49
N ALA A 10 12.95 33.29 -5.20
CA ALA A 10 13.04 32.01 -4.52
C ALA A 10 12.10 31.02 -5.23
N PRO A 11 12.56 29.81 -5.60
CA PRO A 11 11.70 28.83 -6.24
C PRO A 11 10.52 28.50 -5.32
N THR A 12 9.31 28.81 -5.79
CA THR A 12 8.07 28.45 -5.11
C THR A 12 8.02 26.92 -4.99
N PRO A 13 7.94 26.35 -3.77
CA PRO A 13 7.82 24.91 -3.63
C PRO A 13 6.57 24.45 -4.40
N PRO A 14 6.67 23.41 -5.26
CA PRO A 14 5.51 22.89 -5.94
C PRO A 14 4.47 22.47 -4.89
N THR A 15 3.23 22.93 -5.05
CA THR A 15 2.06 22.36 -4.37
C THR A 15 1.89 20.92 -4.85
N ALA A 16 2.69 20.03 -4.27
CA ALA A 16 2.65 18.61 -4.58
C ALA A 16 1.29 18.07 -4.13
N GLY A 17 0.43 17.72 -5.10
CA GLY A 17 -0.88 17.16 -4.82
C GLY A 17 -0.78 15.90 -3.97
N LEU A 18 -1.85 15.58 -3.23
CA LEU A 18 -1.94 14.35 -2.45
C LEU A 18 -1.90 13.09 -3.34
N LEU A 19 -2.31 13.21 -4.60
CA LEU A 19 -2.42 12.11 -5.55
C LEU A 19 -1.12 11.29 -5.73
N PRO A 20 0.07 11.88 -6.05
CA PRO A 20 1.32 11.15 -6.12
C PRO A 20 1.76 10.53 -4.77
N ARG A 21 1.32 11.09 -3.63
CA ARG A 21 1.61 10.52 -2.30
C ARG A 21 0.78 9.26 -2.01
N LEU A 22 -0.47 9.19 -2.49
CA LEU A 22 -1.34 8.02 -2.29
C LEU A 22 -1.09 6.87 -3.28
N LEU A 23 -0.38 7.09 -4.39
CA LEU A 23 -0.14 6.07 -5.41
C LEU A 23 0.50 4.79 -4.84
N ARG A 24 1.55 4.92 -4.01
CA ARG A 24 2.28 3.77 -3.45
C ARG A 24 1.50 3.02 -2.37
N PRO A 25 0.87 3.69 -1.39
CA PRO A 25 -0.06 3.03 -0.45
C PRO A 25 -1.20 2.30 -1.16
N ALA A 26 -1.79 2.91 -2.19
CA ALA A 26 -2.84 2.26 -2.97
C ALA A 26 -2.31 1.04 -3.74
N ALA A 27 -1.14 1.14 -4.35
CA ALA A 27 -0.48 0.02 -5.01
C ALA A 27 -0.11 -1.12 -4.04
N ALA A 28 0.29 -0.80 -2.80
CA ALA A 28 0.52 -1.79 -1.75
C ALA A 28 -0.77 -2.56 -1.44
N ALA A 29 -1.86 -1.86 -1.11
CA ALA A 29 -3.14 -2.48 -0.82
C ALA A 29 -3.65 -3.31 -2.01
N LEU A 30 -3.52 -2.77 -3.23
CA LEU A 30 -3.88 -3.47 -4.47
C LEU A 30 -3.09 -4.76 -4.66
N SER A 31 -1.79 -4.77 -4.33
CA SER A 31 -0.98 -6.00 -4.41
C SER A 31 -1.54 -7.12 -3.54
N GLY A 32 -1.98 -6.80 -2.32
CA GLY A 32 -2.66 -7.76 -1.43
C GLY A 32 -3.99 -8.26 -1.99
N VAL A 33 -4.80 -7.37 -2.58
CA VAL A 33 -6.07 -7.73 -3.21
C VAL A 33 -5.86 -8.66 -4.42
N LEU A 34 -4.81 -8.44 -5.21
CA LEU A 34 -4.43 -9.34 -6.31
C LEU A 34 -4.07 -10.74 -5.79
N LEU A 35 -3.34 -10.81 -4.68
CA LEU A 35 -3.05 -12.08 -4.02
C LEU A 35 -4.32 -12.74 -3.48
N TYR A 36 -5.28 -12.00 -2.93
CA TYR A 36 -6.56 -12.56 -2.52
C TYR A 36 -7.32 -13.13 -3.74
N ALA A 37 -7.35 -12.38 -4.84
CA ALA A 37 -8.07 -12.78 -6.05
C ALA A 37 -7.49 -14.03 -6.72
N SER A 38 -6.25 -14.40 -6.42
CA SER A 38 -5.64 -15.64 -6.91
C SER A 38 -6.08 -16.89 -6.15
N PHE A 39 -6.79 -16.75 -5.03
CA PHE A 39 -7.30 -17.89 -4.27
C PHE A 39 -8.61 -18.45 -4.87
N PRO A 40 -8.91 -19.74 -4.64
CA PRO A 40 -10.18 -20.35 -5.05
C PRO A 40 -11.40 -19.54 -4.61
N PRO A 41 -12.53 -19.56 -5.36
CA PRO A 41 -12.86 -20.48 -6.46
C PRO A 41 -12.46 -19.97 -7.86
N ARG A 42 -11.75 -18.84 -7.97
CA ARG A 42 -11.44 -18.20 -9.26
C ARG A 42 -10.22 -18.86 -9.90
N PRO A 43 -10.20 -19.08 -11.23
CA PRO A 43 -9.05 -19.65 -11.92
C PRO A 43 -7.91 -18.62 -12.15
N LEU A 44 -7.82 -17.59 -11.30
CA LEU A 44 -6.91 -16.45 -11.47
C LEU A 44 -5.58 -16.64 -10.72
N TRP A 45 -5.09 -17.87 -10.61
CA TRP A 45 -3.84 -18.20 -9.91
C TRP A 45 -2.64 -17.38 -10.42
N TRP A 46 -2.65 -17.00 -11.70
CA TRP A 46 -1.59 -16.20 -12.32
C TRP A 46 -1.49 -14.79 -11.73
N LEU A 47 -2.50 -14.29 -11.00
CA LEU A 47 -2.46 -12.99 -10.30
C LEU A 47 -1.44 -12.94 -9.17
N VAL A 48 -0.95 -14.09 -8.69
CA VAL A 48 0.17 -14.16 -7.74
C VAL A 48 1.40 -13.43 -8.29
N LEU A 49 1.71 -13.62 -9.57
CA LEU A 49 2.87 -13.02 -10.23
C LEU A 49 2.79 -11.48 -10.26
N PRO A 50 1.76 -10.84 -10.83
CA PRO A 50 1.63 -9.39 -10.80
C PRO A 50 1.42 -8.85 -9.38
N GLY A 51 0.79 -9.61 -8.46
CA GLY A 51 0.68 -9.24 -7.05
C GLY A 51 2.06 -9.06 -6.39
N PHE A 52 2.92 -10.07 -6.47
CA PHE A 52 4.28 -9.97 -5.93
C PHE A 52 5.17 -9.00 -6.71
N ALA A 53 5.03 -8.90 -8.03
CA ALA A 53 5.78 -7.92 -8.82
C ALA A 53 5.43 -6.47 -8.41
N LEU A 54 4.14 -6.19 -8.20
CA LEU A 54 3.68 -4.89 -7.72
C LEU A 54 4.18 -4.62 -6.30
N LEU A 55 4.09 -5.59 -5.40
CA LEU A 55 4.64 -5.46 -4.05
C LEU A 55 6.15 -5.18 -4.08
N GLY A 56 6.91 -5.94 -4.87
CA GLY A 56 8.34 -5.73 -5.07
C GLY A 56 8.66 -4.33 -5.56
N TRP A 57 7.91 -3.83 -6.55
CA TRP A 57 8.05 -2.45 -7.06
C TRP A 57 7.75 -1.39 -5.98
N VAL A 58 6.69 -1.59 -5.19
CA VAL A 58 6.29 -0.68 -4.12
C VAL A 58 7.38 -0.56 -3.05
N LEU A 59 7.99 -1.70 -2.67
CA LEU A 59 9.02 -1.79 -1.63
C LEU A 59 10.42 -1.42 -2.15
N HIS A 60 10.65 -1.42 -3.45
CA HIS A 60 11.96 -1.18 -4.03
C HIS A 60 12.54 0.20 -3.64
N GLY A 61 13.78 0.18 -3.15
CA GLY A 61 14.51 1.38 -2.71
C GLY A 61 13.89 2.12 -1.52
N ARG A 62 13.03 1.47 -0.72
CA ARG A 62 12.42 2.07 0.48
C ARG A 62 13.24 1.74 1.73
N ARG A 63 13.25 2.67 2.68
CA ARG A 63 13.77 2.43 4.04
C ARG A 63 12.92 1.37 4.73
N LEU A 64 13.52 0.55 5.60
CA LEU A 64 12.84 -0.52 6.34
C LEU A 64 11.53 -0.06 6.99
N ARG A 65 11.52 1.10 7.65
CA ARG A 65 10.31 1.65 8.29
C ARG A 65 9.17 1.93 7.30
N ALA A 66 9.50 2.44 6.12
CA ALA A 66 8.50 2.72 5.09
C ALA A 66 8.05 1.44 4.38
N ALA A 67 9.00 0.53 4.12
CA ALA A 67 8.71 -0.78 3.58
C ALA A 67 7.80 -1.60 4.50
N PHE A 68 8.00 -1.52 5.82
CA PHE A 68 7.14 -2.15 6.82
C PHE A 68 5.69 -1.66 6.73
N GLY A 69 5.46 -0.34 6.71
CA GLY A 69 4.11 0.20 6.59
C GLY A 69 3.43 -0.15 5.26
N LEU A 70 4.18 -0.19 4.16
CA LEU A 70 3.67 -0.62 2.86
C LEU A 70 3.40 -2.13 2.82
N GLY A 71 4.25 -2.94 3.43
CA GLY A 71 4.04 -4.38 3.59
C GLY A 71 2.79 -4.68 4.42
N LEU A 72 2.60 -3.95 5.53
CA LEU A 72 1.39 -4.06 6.36
C LEU A 72 0.12 -3.70 5.56
N LEU A 73 0.17 -2.65 4.72
CA LEU A 73 -0.95 -2.32 3.83
C LEU A 73 -1.25 -3.41 2.80
N ALA A 74 -0.21 -4.04 2.25
CA ALA A 74 -0.37 -5.18 1.35
C ALA A 74 -0.96 -6.39 2.08
N GLY A 75 -0.47 -6.70 3.29
CA GLY A 75 -1.02 -7.73 4.17
C GLY A 75 -2.50 -7.49 4.46
N LEU A 76 -2.87 -6.27 4.85
CA LEU A 76 -4.27 -5.89 5.08
C LEU A 76 -5.13 -6.03 3.83
N GLY A 77 -4.62 -5.65 2.66
CA GLY A 77 -5.30 -5.84 1.38
C GLY A 77 -5.60 -7.31 1.05
N PHE A 78 -4.82 -8.22 1.62
CA PHE A 78 -5.01 -9.68 1.50
C PHE A 78 -5.91 -10.25 2.61
N THR A 79 -5.62 -9.95 3.87
CA THR A 79 -6.30 -10.57 5.04
C THR A 79 -7.72 -10.07 5.24
N LEU A 80 -8.00 -8.78 4.99
CA LEU A 80 -9.34 -8.22 5.13
C LEU A 80 -10.39 -8.96 4.28
N PRO A 81 -10.24 -9.09 2.95
CA PRO A 81 -11.22 -9.83 2.15
C PRO A 81 -11.20 -11.33 2.43
N LEU A 82 -10.03 -11.89 2.81
CA LEU A 82 -9.90 -13.32 3.12
C LEU A 82 -10.68 -13.71 4.39
N LEU A 83 -10.63 -12.88 5.42
CA LEU A 83 -11.25 -13.13 6.72
C LEU A 83 -12.67 -12.59 6.84
N HIS A 84 -13.22 -11.97 5.80
CA HIS A 84 -14.52 -11.28 5.89
C HIS A 84 -15.63 -12.17 6.48
N TRP A 85 -15.65 -13.46 6.14
CA TRP A 85 -16.59 -14.46 6.66
C TRP A 85 -16.56 -14.57 8.19
N THR A 86 -15.38 -14.44 8.82
CA THR A 86 -15.27 -14.50 10.29
C THR A 86 -16.03 -13.36 10.95
N GLY A 87 -16.08 -12.18 10.32
CA GLY A 87 -16.77 -11.01 10.83
C GLY A 87 -18.28 -11.17 10.90
N GLU A 88 -18.85 -12.11 10.15
CA GLU A 88 -20.27 -12.48 10.25
C GLU A 88 -20.58 -13.14 11.60
N ASP A 89 -19.63 -13.93 12.13
CA ASP A 89 -19.78 -14.66 13.40
C ASP A 89 -19.30 -13.87 14.62
N VAL A 90 -18.15 -13.18 14.51
CA VAL A 90 -17.50 -12.50 15.66
C VAL A 90 -17.76 -10.99 15.70
N GLY A 91 -18.36 -10.42 14.66
CA GLY A 91 -18.59 -8.99 14.52
C GLY A 91 -17.38 -8.20 14.00
N PRO A 92 -17.56 -6.88 13.74
CA PRO A 92 -16.58 -6.08 13.00
C PRO A 92 -15.30 -5.79 13.79
N VAL A 93 -15.38 -5.60 15.11
CA VAL A 93 -14.21 -5.24 15.93
C VAL A 93 -13.23 -6.41 16.06
N PRO A 94 -13.66 -7.64 16.44
CA PRO A 94 -12.74 -8.77 16.50
C PRO A 94 -12.19 -9.17 15.13
N TRP A 95 -12.98 -9.06 14.06
CA TRP A 95 -12.52 -9.29 12.69
C TRP A 95 -11.39 -8.34 12.26
N LEU A 96 -11.55 -7.04 12.50
CA LEU A 96 -10.51 -6.05 12.18
C LEU A 96 -9.23 -6.28 13.01
N ALA A 97 -9.37 -6.63 14.29
CA ALA A 97 -8.23 -6.94 15.14
C ALA A 97 -7.47 -8.18 14.65
N LEU A 98 -8.19 -9.23 14.25
CA LEU A 98 -7.62 -10.45 13.69
C LEU A 98 -6.88 -10.16 12.37
N ALA A 99 -7.54 -9.47 11.43
CA ALA A 99 -6.95 -9.15 10.13
C ALA A 99 -5.67 -8.29 10.26
N ALA A 100 -5.64 -7.36 11.21
CA ALA A 100 -4.47 -6.54 11.50
C ALA A 100 -3.34 -7.35 12.17
N ALA A 101 -3.69 -8.27 13.07
CA ALA A 101 -2.71 -9.17 13.70
C ALA A 101 -2.09 -10.11 12.66
N GLU A 102 -2.89 -10.75 11.80
CA GLU A 102 -2.36 -11.62 10.74
C GLU A 102 -1.54 -10.86 9.70
N ALA A 103 -1.91 -9.61 9.39
CA ALA A 103 -1.10 -8.80 8.48
C ALA A 103 0.26 -8.39 9.08
N LEU A 104 0.43 -8.50 10.40
CA LEU A 104 1.64 -8.12 11.13
C LEU A 104 2.67 -9.26 11.25
N PHE A 105 2.23 -10.52 11.25
CA PHE A 105 3.05 -11.72 11.49
C PHE A 105 3.35 -12.49 10.20
#